data_AF-A0A3C0GEI4-F1
#
_entry.id   AF-A0A3C0GEI4-F1
#
_cell.length_a   1.000
_cell.length_b   1.000
_cell.length_c   1.000
_cell.angle_alpha   90.00
_cell.angle_beta   90.00
_cell.angle_gamma   90.00
#
_symmetry.space_group_name_H-M   'P 1'
#
loop_
_entity.id
_entity.type
_entity.pdbx_description
1 polymer ?
#
loop_
_entity_poly.entity_id
_entity_poly.type
_entity_poly.pdbx_seq_one_letter_code
_entity_poly.pdbx_strand_id
1 'polypeptide(L)'
;MVFEETITNDENCAVGYTVTRTWTATDCAGNSTEHTQVITIEPTGPIMSQPYEEEITIICGDEIPEAPEMTFTGGCGNFEVVFNEETEQADDSDDYMIIRTWNVTDSCGNTALFEQIIFVLQPQLQEITINICIEEEPIDLLNYLPADFDRNGTFMILEGDVVLEENIFDPMNHEPGEYKIAYSSTEGTCKYYVDFTVIVDTECVPCGRGDIIISKAVTANGDGVNDYFEITGVEYCAFSFDVIIFNRWGTKVAEVKDYQNDWGGESPNGSFGQSGMLPTGTYYYIITATDIETGTILEPFNGYIYLGTN
;
A
#
# COMPACT_ATOMS: atom_id res chain seq x y z
N MET A 1 -63.94 -25.49 -34.50
CA MET A 1 -63.08 -24.32 -34.28
C MET A 1 -61.78 -24.62 -35.00
N VAL A 2 -61.41 -23.78 -35.95
CA VAL A 2 -60.14 -23.87 -36.68
C VAL A 2 -59.22 -22.77 -36.14
N PHE A 3 -57.94 -23.09 -35.98
CA PHE A 3 -56.91 -22.15 -35.54
C PHE A 3 -55.88 -22.02 -36.66
N GLU A 4 -55.61 -20.78 -37.06
CA GLU A 4 -54.54 -20.45 -38.00
C GLU A 4 -53.64 -19.39 -37.37
N GLU A 5 -52.32 -19.57 -37.54
CA GLU A 5 -51.30 -18.62 -37.11
C GLU A 5 -50.47 -18.23 -38.34
N THR A 6 -50.28 -16.93 -38.52
CA THR A 6 -49.44 -16.38 -39.58
C THR A 6 -48.43 -15.41 -38.97
N ILE A 7 -47.17 -15.55 -39.36
CA ILE A 7 -46.09 -14.65 -38.98
C ILE A 7 -45.78 -13.77 -40.19
N THR A 8 -45.80 -12.45 -40.01
CA THR A 8 -45.50 -11.48 -41.06
C THR A 8 -44.23 -10.71 -40.68
N ASN A 9 -43.35 -10.49 -41.66
CA ASN A 9 -42.02 -9.88 -41.50
C ASN A 9 -41.00 -10.71 -40.70
N ASP A 10 -41.17 -12.04 -40.61
CA ASP A 10 -40.26 -12.96 -39.90
C ASP A 10 -38.80 -12.88 -40.43
N GLU A 11 -38.63 -12.61 -41.73
CA GLU A 11 -37.31 -12.48 -42.36
C GLU A 11 -36.62 -11.13 -42.07
N ASN A 12 -37.32 -10.15 -41.47
CA ASN A 12 -36.83 -8.79 -41.29
C ASN A 12 -36.84 -8.36 -39.81
N CYS A 13 -35.94 -8.96 -39.06
CA CYS A 13 -35.59 -8.63 -37.68
C CYS A 13 -35.31 -7.13 -37.41
N ALA A 14 -35.01 -6.32 -38.42
CA ALA A 14 -34.73 -4.89 -38.27
C ALA A 14 -35.98 -4.04 -37.97
N VAL A 15 -37.18 -4.55 -38.27
CA VAL A 15 -38.46 -3.83 -38.09
C VAL A 15 -39.41 -4.54 -37.12
N GLY A 16 -38.95 -5.63 -36.51
CA GLY A 16 -39.82 -6.51 -35.72
C GLY A 16 -40.74 -7.36 -36.60
N TYR A 17 -41.57 -8.19 -35.96
CA TYR A 17 -42.51 -9.06 -36.65
C TYR A 17 -43.89 -9.04 -35.99
N THR A 18 -44.91 -9.39 -36.76
CA THR A 18 -46.28 -9.49 -36.25
C THR A 18 -46.77 -10.93 -36.33
N VAL A 19 -47.33 -11.42 -35.23
CA VAL A 19 -48.01 -12.71 -35.16
C VAL A 19 -49.51 -12.45 -35.19
N THR A 20 -50.17 -12.91 -36.25
CA THR A 20 -51.64 -12.84 -36.38
C THR A 20 -52.23 -14.22 -36.15
N ARG A 21 -53.09 -14.32 -35.12
CA ARG A 21 -53.83 -15.54 -34.76
C ARG A 21 -55.29 -15.37 -35.12
N THR A 22 -55.81 -16.32 -35.88
CA THR A 22 -57.22 -16.33 -36.32
C THR A 22 -57.90 -17.57 -35.78
N TRP A 23 -59.03 -17.36 -35.11
CA TRP A 23 -59.91 -18.44 -34.65
C TRP A 23 -61.24 -18.39 -35.38
N THR A 24 -61.54 -19.44 -36.15
CA THR A 24 -62.80 -19.58 -36.89
C THR A 24 -63.68 -20.60 -36.18
N ALA A 25 -64.83 -20.17 -35.66
CA ALA A 25 -65.83 -21.06 -35.06
C ALA A 25 -66.98 -21.26 -36.04
N THR A 26 -67.25 -22.52 -36.42
CA THR A 26 -68.36 -22.89 -37.32
C THR A 26 -69.39 -23.70 -36.56
N ASP A 27 -70.66 -23.34 -36.67
CA ASP A 27 -71.77 -24.09 -36.08
C ASP A 27 -72.21 -25.28 -36.96
N CYS A 28 -73.15 -26.09 -36.47
CA CYS A 28 -73.67 -27.24 -37.21
C CYS A 28 -74.54 -26.89 -38.43
N ALA A 29 -74.95 -25.62 -38.56
CA ALA A 29 -75.70 -25.10 -39.70
C ALA A 29 -74.79 -24.50 -40.78
N GLY A 30 -73.47 -24.47 -40.55
CA GLY A 30 -72.47 -23.94 -41.47
C GLY A 30 -72.19 -22.44 -41.32
N ASN A 31 -72.76 -21.76 -40.32
CA ASN A 31 -72.41 -20.36 -40.04
C ASN A 31 -71.04 -20.31 -39.38
N SER A 32 -70.20 -19.36 -39.80
CA SER A 32 -68.88 -19.14 -39.22
C SER A 32 -68.74 -17.73 -38.65
N THR A 33 -67.91 -17.60 -37.62
CA THR A 33 -67.44 -16.33 -37.06
C THR A 33 -65.94 -16.43 -36.85
N GLU A 34 -65.26 -15.29 -36.97
CA GLU A 34 -63.82 -15.19 -36.83
C GLU A 34 -63.44 -14.16 -35.78
N HIS A 35 -62.39 -14.45 -35.03
CA HIS A 35 -61.74 -13.50 -34.15
C HIS A 35 -60.25 -13.47 -34.48
N THR A 36 -59.66 -12.28 -34.55
CA THR A 36 -58.25 -12.08 -34.82
C THR A 36 -57.56 -11.39 -33.65
N GLN A 37 -56.41 -11.92 -33.26
CA GLN A 37 -55.47 -11.27 -32.35
C GLN A 37 -54.20 -10.94 -33.15
N VAL A 38 -53.74 -9.70 -33.05
CA VAL A 38 -52.46 -9.25 -33.62
C VAL A 38 -51.50 -8.99 -32.46
N ILE A 39 -50.32 -9.60 -32.49
CA ILE A 39 -49.23 -9.42 -31.53
C ILE A 39 -48.05 -8.80 -32.28
N THR A 40 -47.57 -7.65 -31.84
CA THR A 40 -46.41 -6.96 -32.44
C THR A 40 -45.18 -7.16 -31.56
N ILE A 41 -44.10 -7.64 -32.16
CA ILE A 41 -42.81 -7.81 -31.50
C ILE A 41 -41.90 -6.74 -32.10
N GLU A 42 -41.44 -5.82 -31.26
CA GLU A 42 -40.51 -4.76 -31.64
C GLU A 42 -39.09 -5.32 -31.83
N PRO A 43 -38.28 -4.75 -32.73
CA PRO A 43 -36.87 -5.13 -32.85
C PRO A 43 -36.14 -4.80 -31.54
N THR A 44 -35.37 -5.76 -31.02
CA THR A 44 -34.52 -5.54 -29.85
C THR A 44 -33.07 -5.47 -30.31
N GLY A 45 -32.33 -4.44 -29.89
CA GLY A 45 -30.90 -4.36 -30.13
C GLY A 45 -30.09 -5.30 -29.22
N PRO A 46 -28.75 -5.28 -29.36
CA PRO A 46 -27.87 -5.95 -28.41
C PRO A 46 -28.09 -5.43 -26.99
N ILE A 47 -28.11 -6.33 -26.01
CA ILE A 47 -28.13 -6.02 -24.58
C ILE A 47 -26.99 -6.77 -23.89
N MET A 48 -26.47 -6.23 -22.79
CA MET A 48 -25.45 -6.93 -22.00
C MET A 48 -25.99 -8.24 -21.42
N SER A 49 -25.22 -9.31 -21.58
CA SER A 49 -25.56 -10.64 -21.02
C SER A 49 -25.21 -10.73 -19.54
N GLN A 50 -24.20 -9.98 -19.12
CA GLN A 50 -23.70 -9.91 -17.77
C GLN A 50 -23.44 -8.44 -17.42
N PRO A 51 -23.67 -8.04 -16.16
CA PRO A 51 -23.29 -6.71 -15.71
C PRO A 51 -21.76 -6.55 -15.78
N TYR A 52 -21.30 -5.33 -16.01
CA TYR A 52 -19.90 -4.93 -15.93
C TYR A 52 -19.80 -3.68 -15.05
N GLU A 53 -18.58 -3.35 -14.61
CA GLU A 53 -18.35 -2.13 -13.85
C GLU A 53 -18.32 -0.93 -14.80
N GLU A 54 -19.41 -0.15 -14.80
CA GLU A 54 -19.55 1.06 -15.63
C GLU A 54 -18.63 2.19 -15.17
N GLU A 55 -18.32 2.24 -13.87
CA GLU A 55 -17.44 3.24 -13.27
C GLU A 55 -16.37 2.58 -12.40
N ILE A 56 -15.12 2.96 -12.62
CA ILE A 56 -13.97 2.53 -11.83
C ILE A 56 -13.23 3.78 -11.35
N THR A 57 -12.71 3.77 -10.13
CA THR A 57 -11.82 4.83 -9.64
C THR A 57 -10.49 4.23 -9.25
N ILE A 58 -9.40 4.79 -9.79
CA ILE A 58 -8.02 4.43 -9.48
C ILE A 58 -7.21 5.67 -9.12
N ILE A 59 -6.08 5.48 -8.44
CA ILE A 59 -5.13 6.55 -8.18
C ILE A 59 -4.09 6.55 -9.30
N CYS A 60 -3.67 7.74 -9.72
CA CYS A 60 -2.64 7.88 -10.75
C CYS A 60 -1.34 7.21 -10.29
N GLY A 61 -0.84 6.27 -11.09
CA GLY A 61 0.28 5.39 -10.75
C GLY A 61 -0.14 3.93 -10.52
N ASP A 62 -1.43 3.68 -10.26
CA ASP A 62 -1.98 2.32 -10.21
C ASP A 62 -2.09 1.73 -11.63
N GLU A 63 -2.11 0.39 -11.71
CA GLU A 63 -2.34 -0.33 -12.95
C GLU A 63 -3.76 -0.05 -13.48
N ILE A 64 -3.85 0.45 -14.72
CA ILE A 64 -5.12 0.65 -15.40
C ILE A 64 -5.73 -0.73 -15.71
N PRO A 65 -6.96 -1.02 -15.28
CA PRO A 65 -7.56 -2.33 -15.52
C PRO A 65 -7.74 -2.59 -17.02
N GLU A 66 -7.45 -3.82 -17.43
CA GLU A 66 -7.72 -4.30 -18.78
C GLU A 66 -9.21 -4.13 -19.15
N ALA A 67 -9.48 -3.94 -20.45
CA ALA A 67 -10.85 -3.79 -20.93
C ALA A 67 -11.65 -5.07 -20.64
N PRO A 68 -12.86 -4.97 -20.04
CA PRO A 68 -13.66 -6.13 -19.72
C PRO A 68 -14.08 -6.88 -20.99
N GLU A 69 -14.19 -8.21 -20.90
CA GLU A 69 -14.79 -9.00 -21.98
C GLU A 69 -16.30 -8.73 -22.04
N MET A 70 -16.74 -8.15 -23.16
CA MET A 70 -18.14 -7.81 -23.37
C MET A 70 -18.90 -8.97 -24.03
N THR A 71 -20.04 -9.35 -23.46
CA THR A 71 -20.91 -10.41 -24.01
C THR A 71 -22.33 -9.91 -24.18
N PHE A 72 -22.92 -10.15 -25.34
CA PHE A 72 -24.23 -9.60 -25.70
C PHE A 72 -25.28 -10.69 -25.92
N THR A 73 -26.50 -10.40 -25.48
CA THR A 73 -27.72 -11.16 -25.76
C THR A 73 -28.76 -10.22 -26.38
N GLY A 74 -29.98 -10.70 -26.63
CA GLY A 74 -30.93 -9.95 -27.45
C GLY A 74 -30.42 -9.85 -28.89
N GLY A 75 -30.98 -8.94 -29.68
CA GLY A 75 -30.59 -8.80 -31.07
C GLY A 75 -30.81 -10.06 -31.90
N CYS A 76 -30.21 -10.05 -33.09
CA CYS A 76 -30.30 -11.15 -34.04
C CYS A 76 -28.94 -11.48 -34.64
N GLY A 77 -28.65 -12.78 -34.74
CA GLY A 77 -27.45 -13.29 -35.38
C GLY A 77 -26.17 -13.00 -34.60
N ASN A 78 -25.11 -12.69 -35.34
CA ASN A 78 -23.81 -12.33 -34.77
C ASN A 78 -23.73 -10.83 -34.49
N PHE A 79 -22.85 -10.45 -33.57
CA PHE A 79 -22.58 -9.07 -33.21
C PHE A 79 -21.24 -8.60 -33.79
N GLU A 80 -21.25 -7.40 -34.36
CA GLU A 80 -20.06 -6.62 -34.69
C GLU A 80 -19.81 -5.60 -33.59
N VAL A 81 -18.58 -5.54 -33.06
CA VAL A 81 -18.22 -4.66 -31.94
C VAL A 81 -17.12 -3.73 -32.38
N VAL A 82 -17.37 -2.43 -32.28
CA VAL A 82 -16.37 -1.38 -32.48
C VAL A 82 -16.00 -0.81 -31.11
N PHE A 83 -14.75 -1.03 -30.69
CA PHE A 83 -14.19 -0.53 -29.44
C PHE A 83 -13.38 0.74 -29.69
N ASN A 84 -13.61 1.75 -28.85
CA ASN A 84 -12.82 2.98 -28.79
C ASN A 84 -12.42 3.27 -27.34
N GLU A 85 -11.23 3.83 -27.15
CA GLU A 85 -10.73 4.31 -25.86
C GLU A 85 -10.16 5.71 -26.05
N GLU A 86 -10.58 6.64 -25.20
CA GLU A 86 -10.06 8.01 -25.20
C GLU A 86 -9.81 8.50 -23.77
N THR A 87 -9.00 9.55 -23.65
CA THR A 87 -8.66 10.17 -22.37
C THR A 87 -9.14 11.61 -22.37
N GLU A 88 -9.86 12.00 -21.31
CA GLU A 88 -10.38 13.35 -21.11
C GLU A 88 -9.86 13.91 -19.79
N GLN A 89 -9.24 15.10 -19.85
CA GLN A 89 -8.71 15.80 -18.66
C GLN A 89 -9.84 16.55 -17.96
N ALA A 90 -9.79 16.64 -16.63
CA ALA A 90 -10.67 17.52 -15.87
C ALA A 90 -10.35 19.00 -16.16
N ASP A 91 -11.38 19.86 -16.09
CA ASP A 91 -11.22 21.29 -16.37
C ASP A 91 -10.57 22.06 -15.21
N ASP A 92 -10.74 21.59 -13.97
CA ASP A 92 -10.40 22.28 -12.73
C ASP A 92 -9.40 21.54 -11.84
N SER A 93 -8.95 20.35 -12.25
CA SER A 93 -7.90 19.59 -11.61
C SER A 93 -6.97 18.94 -12.63
N ASP A 94 -5.87 18.36 -12.15
CA ASP A 94 -5.00 17.51 -12.97
C ASP A 94 -5.53 16.07 -13.07
N ASP A 95 -6.73 15.79 -12.54
CA ASP A 95 -7.37 14.47 -12.68
C ASP A 95 -7.81 14.26 -14.13
N TYR A 96 -7.98 13.00 -14.52
CA TYR A 96 -8.50 12.68 -15.84
C TYR A 96 -9.36 11.42 -15.80
N MET A 97 -10.11 11.19 -16.86
CA MET A 97 -10.87 9.96 -17.03
C MET A 97 -10.51 9.28 -18.35
N ILE A 98 -10.56 7.94 -18.31
CA ILE A 98 -10.46 7.10 -19.51
C ILE A 98 -11.88 6.65 -19.83
N ILE A 99 -12.35 6.99 -21.03
CA ILE A 99 -13.68 6.64 -21.51
C ILE A 99 -13.52 5.53 -22.55
N ARG A 100 -14.12 4.39 -22.25
CA ARG A 100 -14.18 3.23 -23.14
C ARG A 100 -15.58 3.10 -23.70
N THR A 101 -15.68 2.97 -25.01
CA THR A 101 -16.96 2.90 -25.72
C THR A 101 -17.01 1.66 -26.60
N TRP A 102 -18.09 0.88 -26.47
CA TRP A 102 -18.39 -0.25 -27.34
C TRP A 102 -19.68 0.05 -28.12
N ASN A 103 -19.54 0.26 -29.43
CA ASN A 103 -20.68 0.32 -30.34
C ASN A 103 -20.91 -1.06 -30.94
N VAL A 104 -22.07 -1.65 -30.64
CA VAL A 104 -22.41 -3.03 -30.98
C VAL A 104 -23.54 -3.04 -31.97
N THR A 105 -23.33 -3.69 -33.12
CA THR A 105 -24.33 -3.82 -34.17
C THR A 105 -24.67 -5.29 -34.36
N ASP A 106 -25.95 -5.63 -34.31
CA ASP A 106 -26.40 -6.99 -34.64
C ASP A 106 -26.47 -7.22 -36.17
N SER A 107 -26.73 -8.45 -36.60
CA SER A 107 -26.79 -8.79 -38.04
C SER A 107 -27.95 -8.11 -38.80
N CYS A 108 -28.87 -7.48 -38.07
CA CYS A 108 -30.05 -6.79 -38.61
C CYS A 108 -29.88 -5.27 -38.63
N GLY A 109 -28.73 -4.77 -38.16
CA GLY A 109 -28.41 -3.35 -38.11
C GLY A 109 -28.92 -2.64 -36.86
N ASN A 110 -29.42 -3.36 -35.86
CA ASN A 110 -29.77 -2.75 -34.58
C ASN A 110 -28.49 -2.47 -33.79
N THR A 111 -28.36 -1.24 -33.29
CA THR A 111 -27.16 -0.78 -32.59
C THR A 111 -27.42 -0.55 -31.09
N ALA A 112 -26.42 -0.83 -30.27
CA ALA A 112 -26.37 -0.44 -28.87
C ALA A 112 -25.01 0.18 -28.53
N LEU A 113 -25.01 1.13 -27.59
CA LEU A 113 -23.81 1.79 -27.09
C LEU A 113 -23.63 1.44 -25.63
N PHE A 114 -22.43 1.02 -25.26
CA PHE A 114 -22.02 0.76 -23.88
C PHE A 114 -20.78 1.57 -23.56
N GLU A 115 -20.72 2.09 -22.33
CA GLU A 115 -19.65 2.96 -21.86
C GLU A 115 -19.09 2.46 -20.53
N GLN A 116 -17.78 2.60 -20.35
CA GLN A 116 -17.09 2.43 -19.07
C GLN A 116 -16.21 3.66 -18.84
N ILE A 117 -16.31 4.25 -17.67
CA ILE A 117 -15.54 5.42 -17.26
C ILE A 117 -14.58 5.02 -16.14
N ILE A 118 -13.29 5.26 -16.35
CA ILE A 118 -12.27 5.07 -15.34
C ILE A 118 -11.81 6.44 -14.87
N PHE A 119 -12.19 6.84 -13.66
CA PHE A 119 -11.71 8.04 -13.00
C PHE A 119 -10.30 7.79 -12.46
N VAL A 120 -9.34 8.59 -12.92
CA VAL A 120 -7.95 8.56 -12.48
C VAL A 120 -7.66 9.81 -11.66
N LEU A 121 -7.59 9.64 -10.34
CA LEU A 121 -7.37 10.73 -9.39
C LEU A 121 -5.88 10.92 -9.13
N GLN A 122 -5.41 12.16 -9.05
CA GLN A 122 -4.04 12.45 -8.66
C GLN A 122 -3.78 11.99 -7.21
N PRO A 123 -2.55 11.52 -6.90
CA PRO A 123 -2.20 11.12 -5.54
C PRO A 123 -2.32 12.31 -4.58
N GLN A 124 -2.70 12.00 -3.34
CA GLN A 124 -2.74 12.99 -2.28
C GLN A 124 -1.32 13.46 -1.94
N LEU A 125 -1.20 14.72 -1.50
CA LEU A 125 0.05 15.27 -0.96
C LEU A 125 0.55 14.37 0.17
N GLN A 126 1.82 13.96 0.09
CA GLN A 126 2.47 13.23 1.16
C GLN A 126 3.32 14.15 2.03
N GLU A 127 3.42 13.83 3.32
CA GLU A 127 4.28 14.55 4.25
C GLU A 127 5.38 13.61 4.75
N ILE A 128 6.65 14.03 4.62
CA ILE A 128 7.80 13.25 5.07
C ILE A 128 8.59 14.08 6.07
N THR A 129 8.77 13.55 7.28
CA THR A 129 9.63 14.17 8.29
C THR A 129 10.99 13.48 8.33
N ILE A 130 12.06 14.27 8.24
CA ILE A 130 13.45 13.81 8.28
C ILE A 130 14.12 14.51 9.45
N ASN A 131 14.64 13.73 10.41
CA ASN A 131 15.49 14.25 11.47
C ASN A 131 16.94 13.99 11.07
N ILE A 132 17.74 15.05 10.99
CA ILE A 132 19.14 14.99 10.57
C ILE A 132 20.02 15.80 11.51
N CYS A 133 21.23 15.33 11.71
CA CYS A 133 22.20 16.00 12.56
C CYS A 133 23.01 17.02 11.78
N ILE A 134 23.40 18.13 12.43
CA ILE A 134 24.22 19.15 11.77
C ILE A 134 25.58 18.62 11.28
N GLU A 135 26.09 17.56 11.91
CA GLU A 135 27.37 16.92 11.56
C GLU A 135 27.21 15.71 10.62
N GLU A 136 25.99 15.36 10.21
CA GLU A 136 25.76 14.24 9.29
C GLU A 136 26.07 14.60 7.83
N GLU A 137 26.30 13.56 7.03
CA GLU A 137 26.55 13.72 5.59
C GLU A 137 25.32 14.28 4.86
N PRO A 138 25.49 15.00 3.75
CA PRO A 138 24.39 15.51 2.95
C PRO A 138 23.42 14.41 2.51
N ILE A 139 22.12 14.70 2.61
CA ILE A 139 21.06 13.78 2.21
C ILE A 139 20.52 14.14 0.83
N ASP A 140 20.13 13.12 0.08
CA ASP A 140 19.42 13.27 -1.19
C ASP A 140 17.91 13.09 -0.95
N LEU A 141 17.13 14.17 -1.12
CA LEU A 141 15.69 14.16 -0.88
C LEU A 141 14.93 13.22 -1.84
N LEU A 142 15.47 12.93 -3.03
CA LEU A 142 14.85 12.00 -3.98
C LEU A 142 14.93 10.55 -3.53
N ASN A 143 15.84 10.20 -2.60
CA ASN A 143 15.91 8.84 -2.03
C ASN A 143 14.76 8.53 -1.06
N TYR A 144 14.04 9.55 -0.61
CA TYR A 144 12.86 9.40 0.23
C TYR A 144 11.56 9.28 -0.59
N LEU A 145 11.65 9.42 -1.92
CA LEU A 145 10.54 9.17 -2.83
C LEU A 145 10.44 7.66 -3.15
N PRO A 146 9.23 7.10 -3.35
CA PRO A 146 9.10 5.70 -3.73
C PRO A 146 9.71 5.44 -5.12
N ALA A 147 10.25 4.24 -5.33
CA ALA A 147 11.08 3.91 -6.50
C ALA A 147 10.35 4.01 -7.86
N ASP A 148 9.03 3.87 -7.85
CA ASP A 148 8.19 3.85 -9.06
C ASP A 148 7.78 5.24 -9.54
N PHE A 149 8.15 6.30 -8.82
CA PHE A 149 7.76 7.67 -9.15
C PHE A 149 8.82 8.41 -9.96
N ASP A 150 8.33 9.37 -10.75
CA ASP A 150 9.18 10.26 -11.52
C ASP A 150 10.03 11.13 -10.60
N ARG A 151 11.35 11.08 -10.83
CA ARG A 151 12.37 11.84 -10.12
C ARG A 151 12.73 13.15 -10.83
N ASN A 152 12.16 13.40 -12.02
CA ASN A 152 12.22 14.68 -12.71
C ASN A 152 11.14 15.61 -12.18
N GLY A 153 11.46 16.30 -11.09
CA GLY A 153 10.59 17.31 -10.51
C GLY A 153 11.33 18.57 -10.11
N THR A 154 10.59 19.46 -9.47
CA THR A 154 11.10 20.73 -8.96
C THR A 154 10.86 20.83 -7.46
N PHE A 155 11.88 21.30 -6.74
CA PHE A 155 11.77 21.64 -5.34
C PHE A 155 11.34 23.11 -5.18
N MET A 156 10.44 23.36 -4.22
CA MET A 156 9.97 24.68 -3.83
C MET A 156 10.14 24.84 -2.32
N ILE A 157 10.79 25.93 -1.90
CA ILE A 157 10.99 26.22 -0.48
C ILE A 157 9.70 26.80 0.08
N LEU A 158 9.13 26.15 1.10
CA LEU A 158 7.92 26.61 1.79
C LEU A 158 8.27 27.43 3.04
N GLU A 159 9.25 26.97 3.82
CA GLU A 159 9.66 27.59 5.08
C GLU A 159 11.15 27.36 5.37
N GLY A 160 11.81 28.35 5.97
CA GLY A 160 13.23 28.33 6.31
C GLY A 160 14.14 28.89 5.22
N ASP A 161 15.38 29.21 5.58
CA ASP A 161 16.43 29.63 4.64
C ASP A 161 17.13 28.38 4.10
N VAL A 162 16.46 27.71 3.16
CA VAL A 162 16.92 26.44 2.59
C VAL A 162 17.90 26.68 1.43
N VAL A 163 19.07 26.05 1.50
CA VAL A 163 20.07 25.97 0.44
C VAL A 163 20.12 24.53 -0.08
N LEU A 164 19.60 24.30 -1.28
CA LEU A 164 19.70 23.02 -1.99
C LEU A 164 20.73 23.10 -3.10
N GLU A 165 21.59 22.09 -3.20
CA GLU A 165 22.35 21.80 -4.42
C GLU A 165 21.58 20.74 -5.22
N GLU A 166 20.76 21.21 -6.16
CA GLU A 166 19.77 20.38 -6.87
C GLU A 166 18.76 19.75 -5.90
N ASN A 167 18.95 18.47 -5.57
CA ASN A 167 18.12 17.65 -4.68
C ASN A 167 18.82 17.31 -3.36
N ILE A 168 20.04 17.81 -3.15
CA ILE A 168 20.85 17.53 -1.97
C ILE A 168 20.60 18.60 -0.90
N PHE A 169 20.24 18.14 0.30
CA PHE A 169 20.19 18.95 1.51
C PHE A 169 21.40 18.62 2.39
N ASP A 170 22.28 19.60 2.56
CA ASP A 170 23.44 19.49 3.43
C ASP A 170 23.15 20.18 4.78
N PRO A 171 23.03 19.43 5.89
CA PRO A 171 22.69 20.01 7.19
C PRO A 171 23.75 21.00 7.70
N MET A 172 25.01 20.87 7.27
CA MET A 172 26.10 21.76 7.68
C MET A 172 25.97 23.17 7.10
N ASN A 173 25.18 23.36 6.04
CA ASN A 173 24.90 24.66 5.44
C ASN A 173 23.71 25.39 6.08
N HIS A 174 23.09 24.80 7.10
CA HIS A 174 21.86 25.27 7.71
C HIS A 174 22.03 25.45 9.22
N GLU A 175 21.33 26.44 9.78
CA GLU A 175 21.25 26.58 11.24
C GLU A 175 20.29 25.51 11.80
N PRO A 176 20.41 25.15 13.09
CA PRO A 176 19.46 24.21 13.71
C PRO A 176 18.03 24.77 13.65
N GLY A 177 17.07 23.93 13.25
CA GLY A 177 15.70 24.35 13.03
C GLY A 177 14.90 23.44 12.10
N GLU A 178 13.67 23.86 11.81
CA GLU A 178 12.74 23.18 10.92
C GLU A 178 12.72 23.86 9.55
N TYR A 179 12.82 23.05 8.49
CA TYR A 179 12.85 23.47 7.09
C TYR A 179 11.76 22.74 6.32
N LYS A 180 10.91 23.48 5.59
CA LYS A 180 9.83 22.89 4.79
C LYS A 180 10.10 23.06 3.30
N ILE A 181 10.09 21.95 2.59
CA ILE A 181 10.44 21.87 1.17
C ILE A 181 9.36 21.05 0.46
N ALA A 182 8.66 21.65 -0.50
CA ALA A 182 7.77 20.93 -1.39
C ALA A 182 8.53 20.38 -2.59
N TYR A 183 8.12 19.21 -3.08
CA TYR A 183 8.53 18.65 -4.36
C TYR A 183 7.29 18.38 -5.21
N SER A 184 7.35 18.78 -6.48
CA SER A 184 6.35 18.42 -7.49
C SER A 184 7.02 17.78 -8.70
N SER A 185 6.55 16.61 -9.14
CA SER A 185 7.00 16.05 -10.42
C SER A 185 6.57 16.96 -11.59
N THR A 186 7.40 16.99 -12.64
CA THR A 186 7.17 17.86 -13.80
C THR A 186 6.90 17.12 -15.10
N GLU A 187 7.18 15.82 -15.15
CA GLU A 187 6.88 14.96 -16.29
C GLU A 187 5.85 13.88 -15.90
N GLY A 188 5.22 13.29 -16.93
CA GLY A 188 4.15 12.30 -16.78
C GLY A 188 2.74 12.88 -16.67
N THR A 189 1.75 12.03 -16.92
CA THR A 189 0.32 12.32 -16.72
C THR A 189 -0.08 12.21 -15.25
N CYS A 190 0.70 11.48 -14.46
CA CYS A 190 0.55 11.36 -13.02
C CYS A 190 1.55 12.27 -12.31
N LYS A 191 1.04 13.30 -11.65
CA LYS A 191 1.85 14.22 -10.86
C LYS A 191 1.99 13.68 -9.44
N TYR A 192 3.16 13.88 -8.85
CA TYR A 192 3.44 13.50 -7.48
C TYR A 192 3.82 14.73 -6.67
N TYR A 193 3.25 14.83 -5.47
CA TYR A 193 3.44 15.95 -4.56
C TYR A 193 3.87 15.44 -3.19
N VAL A 194 4.95 15.98 -2.66
CA VAL A 194 5.39 15.70 -1.28
C VAL A 194 5.93 16.95 -0.62
N ASP A 195 5.59 17.12 0.65
CA ASP A 195 6.15 18.12 1.54
C ASP A 195 7.13 17.45 2.51
N PHE A 196 8.41 17.80 2.38
CA PHE A 196 9.45 17.43 3.30
C PHE A 196 9.50 18.42 4.46
N THR A 197 9.59 17.90 5.68
CA THR A 197 9.93 18.63 6.89
C THR A 197 11.28 18.11 7.38
N VAL A 198 12.35 18.86 7.14
CA VAL A 198 13.70 18.52 7.59
C VAL A 198 13.98 19.24 8.89
N ILE A 199 14.27 18.49 9.95
CA ILE A 199 14.59 19.01 11.28
C ILE A 199 16.09 18.80 11.49
N VAL A 200 16.83 19.91 11.53
CA VAL A 200 18.28 19.93 11.77
C VAL A 200 18.52 20.18 13.26
N ASP A 201 19.20 19.25 13.93
CA ASP A 201 19.55 19.36 15.35
C ASP A 201 21.08 19.31 15.60
N THR A 202 21.52 19.99 16.66
CA THR A 202 22.88 19.94 17.22
C THR A 202 23.05 18.85 18.27
N GLU A 203 21.97 18.42 18.91
CA GLU A 203 21.99 17.42 19.99
C GLU A 203 21.60 16.03 19.48
N CYS A 204 22.24 15.62 18.38
CA CYS A 204 22.14 14.25 17.93
C CYS A 204 23.01 13.33 18.78
N VAL A 205 22.42 12.79 19.83
CA VAL A 205 22.97 11.59 20.46
C VAL A 205 22.70 10.43 19.50
N PRO A 206 23.73 9.68 19.05
CA PRO A 206 23.51 8.56 18.16
C PRO A 206 22.82 7.44 18.97
N CYS A 207 21.50 7.43 18.95
CA CYS A 207 20.67 6.43 19.62
C CYS A 207 20.36 5.28 18.65
N GLY A 208 21.38 4.83 17.93
CA GLY A 208 21.29 3.73 17.01
C GLY A 208 21.69 2.39 17.64
N ARG A 209 21.30 1.29 16.97
CA ARG A 209 21.77 -0.05 17.32
C ARG A 209 23.30 -0.15 17.35
N GLY A 210 23.99 0.60 16.49
CA GLY A 210 25.44 0.57 16.34
C GLY A 210 26.21 1.19 17.50
N ASP A 211 25.55 2.01 18.30
CA ASP A 211 26.14 2.81 19.39
C ASP A 211 26.11 2.06 20.72
N ILE A 212 25.29 1.01 20.82
CA ILE A 212 25.16 0.16 22.00
C ILE A 212 26.38 -0.77 22.11
N ILE A 213 27.21 -0.53 23.13
CA ILE A 213 28.39 -1.31 23.45
C ILE A 213 28.06 -2.29 24.59
N ILE A 214 28.15 -3.58 24.30
CA ILE A 214 27.88 -4.65 25.26
C ILE A 214 29.21 -5.26 25.73
N SER A 215 29.45 -5.22 27.04
CA SER A 215 30.64 -5.84 27.64
C SER A 215 30.70 -7.35 27.37
N LYS A 216 31.93 -7.89 27.30
CA LYS A 216 32.18 -9.30 26.93
C LYS A 216 32.69 -10.15 28.07
N ALA A 217 33.03 -9.55 29.20
CA ALA A 217 33.60 -10.25 30.34
C ALA A 217 33.11 -9.62 31.65
N VAL A 218 32.92 -10.46 32.66
CA VAL A 218 32.62 -10.06 34.04
C VAL A 218 33.57 -10.79 34.97
N THR A 219 34.19 -10.05 35.87
CA THR A 219 35.09 -10.53 36.92
C THR A 219 34.72 -9.82 38.22
N ALA A 220 33.63 -10.27 38.86
CA ALA A 220 33.09 -9.67 40.09
C ALA A 220 34.04 -9.87 41.29
N ASN A 221 35.12 -9.10 41.34
CA ASN A 221 36.17 -9.17 42.36
C ASN A 221 36.21 -7.89 43.23
N GLY A 222 35.44 -6.85 42.87
CA GLY A 222 35.32 -5.59 43.59
C GLY A 222 36.48 -4.62 43.36
N ASP A 223 37.24 -4.77 42.27
CA ASP A 223 38.32 -3.86 41.88
C ASP A 223 37.85 -2.68 41.01
N GLY A 224 36.56 -2.65 40.66
CA GLY A 224 35.94 -1.61 39.83
C GLY A 224 36.13 -1.83 38.32
N VAL A 225 36.68 -2.97 37.89
CA VAL A 225 36.97 -3.26 36.48
C VAL A 225 36.27 -4.54 36.04
N ASN A 226 35.30 -4.40 35.13
CA ASN A 226 34.44 -5.50 34.67
C ASN A 226 33.71 -6.22 35.82
N ASP A 227 33.37 -5.53 36.90
CA ASP A 227 32.64 -6.15 38.02
C ASP A 227 31.21 -6.55 37.62
N TYR A 228 30.63 -5.86 36.63
CA TYR A 228 29.26 -6.03 36.15
C TYR A 228 29.20 -6.21 34.63
N PHE A 229 28.11 -6.81 34.17
CA PHE A 229 27.76 -6.85 32.75
C PHE A 229 27.22 -5.47 32.34
N GLU A 230 28.03 -4.69 31.65
CA GLU A 230 27.65 -3.32 31.28
C GLU A 230 27.18 -3.21 29.82
N ILE A 231 26.13 -2.39 29.62
CA ILE A 231 25.65 -1.85 28.35
C ILE A 231 25.92 -0.34 28.38
N THR A 232 26.71 0.17 27.44
CA THR A 232 27.25 1.55 27.41
C THR A 232 27.16 2.15 26.00
N GLY A 233 27.53 3.42 25.83
CA GLY A 233 27.56 4.13 24.55
C GLY A 233 26.24 4.83 24.18
N VAL A 234 25.26 4.78 25.07
CA VAL A 234 23.90 5.31 24.90
C VAL A 234 23.37 5.98 26.17
N GLU A 235 24.27 6.54 26.99
CA GLU A 235 23.95 7.13 28.30
C GLU A 235 23.02 8.34 28.23
N TYR A 236 22.95 8.98 27.06
CA TYR A 236 22.09 10.12 26.78
C TYR A 236 20.85 9.74 25.95
N CYS A 237 20.67 8.45 25.64
CA CYS A 237 19.51 7.94 24.94
C CYS A 237 18.46 7.46 25.91
N ALA A 238 17.19 7.58 25.51
CA ALA A 238 16.05 7.13 26.29
C ALA A 238 15.80 5.61 26.10
N PHE A 239 16.84 4.78 26.21
CA PHE A 239 16.72 3.32 26.07
C PHE A 239 16.43 2.64 27.41
N SER A 240 15.48 1.71 27.40
CA SER A 240 15.32 0.69 28.44
C SER A 240 15.78 -0.67 27.90
N PHE A 241 16.52 -1.41 28.72
CA PHE A 241 17.11 -2.71 28.35
C PHE A 241 16.48 -3.85 29.14
N ASP A 242 15.89 -4.81 28.44
CA ASP A 242 15.51 -6.09 29.04
C ASP A 242 16.58 -7.13 28.71
N VAL A 243 17.18 -7.73 29.74
CA VAL A 243 18.32 -8.65 29.62
C VAL A 243 17.94 -10.05 30.08
N ILE A 244 18.20 -11.05 29.24
CA ILE A 244 18.07 -12.47 29.56
C ILE A 244 19.41 -13.16 29.36
N ILE A 245 19.87 -13.90 30.37
CA ILE A 245 21.15 -14.62 30.32
C ILE A 245 20.90 -16.12 30.42
N PHE A 246 21.65 -16.89 29.64
CA PHE A 246 21.57 -18.34 29.52
C PHE A 246 22.93 -18.98 29.78
N ASN A 247 22.91 -20.16 30.40
CA ASN A 247 24.10 -21.01 30.43
C ASN A 247 24.31 -21.72 29.08
N ARG A 248 25.44 -22.43 28.94
CA ARG A 248 25.80 -23.18 27.72
C ARG A 248 24.81 -24.26 27.27
N TRP A 249 23.85 -24.63 28.11
CA TRP A 249 22.81 -25.62 27.80
C TRP A 249 21.48 -24.98 27.43
N GLY A 250 21.43 -23.64 27.28
CA GLY A 250 20.21 -22.90 26.97
C GLY A 250 19.27 -22.74 28.16
N THR A 251 19.72 -23.03 29.39
CA THR A 251 18.91 -22.76 30.59
C THR A 251 19.07 -21.30 30.99
N LYS A 252 17.95 -20.60 31.18
CA LYS A 252 17.93 -19.22 31.68
C LYS A 252 18.49 -19.15 33.10
N VAL A 253 19.47 -18.27 33.30
CA VAL A 253 20.18 -18.03 34.56
C VAL A 253 20.09 -16.58 35.04
N ALA A 254 19.57 -15.65 34.25
CA ALA A 254 19.15 -14.34 34.72
C ALA A 254 18.06 -13.78 33.80
N GLU A 255 17.18 -12.96 34.36
CA GLU A 255 16.20 -12.18 33.62
C GLU A 255 15.99 -10.89 34.41
N VAL A 256 16.38 -9.77 33.82
CA VAL A 256 16.27 -8.46 34.44
C VAL A 256 15.57 -7.54 33.45
N LYS A 257 14.48 -6.94 33.92
CA LYS A 257 13.80 -5.88 33.19
C LYS A 257 14.36 -4.54 33.59
N ASP A 258 14.38 -3.60 32.66
CA ASP A 258 14.92 -2.26 32.90
C ASP A 258 16.31 -2.33 33.56
N TYR A 259 17.20 -3.05 32.90
CA TYR A 259 18.52 -3.43 33.40
C TYR A 259 19.40 -2.21 33.68
N GLN A 260 20.00 -2.18 34.87
CA GLN A 260 20.73 -1.02 35.41
C GLN A 260 22.26 -1.23 35.47
N ASN A 261 22.82 -2.13 34.65
CA ASN A 261 24.25 -2.47 34.66
C ASN A 261 24.78 -2.97 36.02
N ASP A 262 23.97 -3.78 36.71
CA ASP A 262 24.18 -4.16 38.11
C ASP A 262 24.32 -5.68 38.35
N TRP A 263 24.43 -6.48 37.28
CA TRP A 263 24.56 -7.94 37.38
C TRP A 263 26.02 -8.39 37.27
N GLY A 264 26.53 -9.02 38.33
CA GLY A 264 27.92 -9.46 38.48
C GLY A 264 28.13 -10.97 38.32
N GLY A 265 27.11 -11.71 37.89
CA GLY A 265 27.17 -13.17 37.76
C GLY A 265 26.47 -13.93 38.88
N GLU A 266 25.58 -13.29 39.63
CA GLU A 266 24.80 -13.91 40.69
C GLU A 266 23.87 -14.99 40.13
N SER A 267 23.77 -16.13 40.83
CA SER A 267 22.88 -17.23 40.48
C SER A 267 21.43 -16.91 40.89
N PRO A 268 20.42 -17.34 40.09
CA PRO A 268 19.02 -17.33 40.52
C PRO A 268 18.87 -18.12 41.80
N ASN A 269 18.22 -17.52 42.81
CA ASN A 269 17.86 -18.17 44.07
C ASN A 269 19.04 -18.84 44.83
N GLY A 270 20.29 -18.44 44.58
CA GLY A 270 21.47 -19.07 45.20
C GLY A 270 21.63 -20.57 44.92
N SER A 271 21.04 -21.07 43.82
CA SER A 271 20.97 -22.51 43.52
C SER A 271 22.30 -23.15 43.08
N PHE A 272 23.34 -22.35 42.79
CA PHE A 272 24.67 -22.83 42.42
C PHE A 272 25.68 -22.64 43.56
N GLY A 273 25.79 -23.66 44.43
CA GLY A 273 26.86 -23.77 45.45
C GLY A 273 26.75 -22.79 46.63
N GLN A 274 27.74 -22.83 47.53
CA GLN A 274 27.77 -22.01 48.76
C GLN A 274 28.11 -20.53 48.53
N SER A 275 28.55 -20.15 47.33
CA SER A 275 28.98 -18.78 46.99
C SER A 275 27.86 -17.89 46.46
N GLY A 276 26.72 -18.46 46.03
CA GLY A 276 25.64 -17.70 45.38
C GLY A 276 25.96 -17.19 43.97
N MET A 277 27.16 -17.48 43.44
CA MET A 277 27.64 -17.06 42.12
C MET A 277 27.55 -18.18 41.10
N LEU A 278 27.37 -17.80 39.84
CA LEU A 278 27.44 -18.72 38.71
C LEU A 278 28.89 -19.22 38.51
N PRO A 279 29.08 -20.47 38.06
CA PRO A 279 30.41 -20.98 37.73
C PRO A 279 31.13 -20.17 36.65
N THR A 280 32.46 -20.14 36.72
CA THR A 280 33.32 -19.61 35.65
C THR A 280 32.99 -20.27 34.31
N GLY A 281 32.83 -19.47 33.25
CA GLY A 281 32.57 -20.01 31.93
C GLY A 281 31.87 -19.02 30.99
N THR A 282 31.56 -19.49 29.79
CA THR A 282 30.83 -18.72 28.79
C THR A 282 29.33 -18.87 28.98
N TYR A 283 28.67 -17.72 29.04
CA TYR A 283 27.22 -17.55 29.08
C TYR A 283 26.78 -16.79 27.84
N TYR A 284 25.49 -16.84 27.55
CA TYR A 284 24.91 -16.21 26.37
C TYR A 284 23.83 -15.24 26.82
N TYR A 285 23.68 -14.12 26.13
CA TYR A 285 22.64 -13.14 26.44
C TYR A 285 21.71 -12.92 25.25
N ILE A 286 20.50 -12.47 25.57
CA ILE A 286 19.57 -11.80 24.67
C ILE A 286 19.22 -10.48 25.34
N ILE A 287 19.40 -9.36 24.64
CA ILE A 287 19.06 -8.02 25.09
C ILE A 287 18.02 -7.43 24.14
N THR A 288 16.95 -6.93 24.70
CA THR A 288 15.94 -6.15 23.99
C THR A 288 16.10 -4.69 24.39
N ALA A 289 16.39 -3.81 23.44
CA ALA A 289 16.48 -2.37 23.65
C ALA A 289 15.19 -1.71 23.15
N THR A 290 14.54 -0.93 24.00
CA THR A 290 13.32 -0.19 23.67
C THR A 290 13.58 1.29 23.87
N ASP A 291 13.41 2.07 22.82
CA ASP A 291 13.34 3.53 22.92
C ASP A 291 12.02 3.90 23.60
N ILE A 292 12.11 4.51 24.78
CA ILE A 292 10.93 4.84 25.60
C ILE A 292 10.15 6.05 25.08
N GLU A 293 10.76 6.89 24.23
CA GLU A 293 10.12 8.06 23.65
C GLU A 293 9.31 7.68 22.42
N THR A 294 9.90 6.89 21.52
CA THR A 294 9.24 6.46 20.28
C THR A 294 8.47 5.14 20.42
N GLY A 295 8.76 4.36 21.46
CA GLY A 295 8.25 2.99 21.61
C GLY A 295 8.89 1.99 20.65
N THR A 296 9.92 2.41 19.90
CA THR A 296 10.61 1.56 18.93
C THR A 296 11.42 0.49 19.63
N ILE A 297 11.23 -0.76 19.22
CA ILE A 297 12.01 -1.89 19.71
C ILE A 297 13.07 -2.21 18.65
N LEU A 298 14.34 -2.12 19.03
CA LEU A 298 15.45 -2.50 18.16
C LEU A 298 15.49 -4.03 17.98
N GLU A 299 16.10 -4.48 16.88
CA GLU A 299 16.42 -5.91 16.74
C GLU A 299 17.16 -6.42 17.99
N PRO A 300 16.84 -7.61 18.53
CA PRO A 300 17.51 -8.11 19.72
C PRO A 300 19.02 -8.23 19.52
N PHE A 301 19.79 -7.94 20.58
CA PHE A 301 21.21 -8.25 20.62
C PHE A 301 21.39 -9.62 21.22
N ASN A 302 22.15 -10.47 20.55
CA ASN A 302 22.50 -11.79 21.05
C ASN A 302 24.02 -11.99 20.95
N GLY A 303 24.59 -12.54 22.00
CA GLY A 303 26.03 -12.70 22.09
C GLY A 303 26.43 -13.58 23.25
N TYR A 304 27.71 -13.51 23.58
CA TYR A 304 28.27 -14.25 24.71
C TYR A 304 28.97 -13.30 25.68
N ILE A 305 28.99 -13.71 26.93
CA ILE A 305 29.71 -13.07 28.02
C ILE A 305 30.55 -14.14 28.73
N TYR A 306 31.78 -13.80 29.09
CA TYR A 306 32.63 -14.67 29.88
C TYR A 306 32.60 -14.27 31.36
N LEU A 307 32.14 -15.18 32.22
CA LEU A 307 32.27 -15.02 33.67
C LEU A 307 33.62 -15.58 34.10
N GLY A 308 34.50 -14.68 34.57
CA GLY A 308 35.80 -14.98 35.13
C GLY A 308 35.77 -15.07 36.65
N THR A 309 36.71 -15.84 37.21
CA THR A 309 37.04 -15.82 38.63
C THR A 309 38.50 -15.42 38.75
N ASN A 310 38.82 -14.55 39.71
CA ASN A 310 40.18 -14.41 40.21
C ASN A 310 40.62 -15.70 40.93
#